data_AF-A0A8S9LMP6-F1
#
_entry.id   AF-A0A8S9LMP6-F1
#
_cell.length_a   1.000
_cell.length_b   1.000
_cell.length_c   1.000
_cell.angle_alpha   90.00
_cell.angle_beta   90.00
_cell.angle_gamma   90.00
#
_symmetry.space_group_name_H-M   'P 1'
#
loop_
_entity.id
_entity.type
_entity.pdbx_description
1 polymer ?
#
loop_
_entity_poly.entity_id
_entity_poly.type
_entity_poly.pdbx_seq_one_letter_code
_entity_poly.pdbx_strand_id
1 'polypeptide(L)'
;MSQISSDTILKTGIDSEAAMIEEISNDILGKLDVTPSSNEFEDFVGIKDHIAEVILLMNLESKEVKMVGIWGTSGIGKTTIARALFCNISNQFQRSVFIDRAFISKSMEVYGGKL
;
A
#
# COMPACT_ATOMS: atom_id res chain seq x y z
N MET A 1 21.72 -34.25 25.15
CA MET A 1 20.49 -33.46 25.31
C MET A 1 20.86 -32.00 25.10
N SER A 2 20.42 -31.39 23.99
CA SER A 2 20.68 -29.97 23.71
C SER A 2 19.74 -29.11 24.55
N GLN A 3 20.30 -28.25 25.40
CA GLN A 3 19.56 -27.20 26.11
C GLN A 3 19.04 -26.21 25.07
N ILE A 4 17.71 -26.08 24.94
CA ILE A 4 17.09 -25.03 24.13
C ILE A 4 17.21 -23.74 24.95
N SER A 5 17.83 -22.70 24.38
CA SER A 5 18.07 -21.42 25.07
C SER A 5 16.75 -20.69 25.36
N SER A 6 16.62 -20.07 26.53
CA SER A 6 15.44 -19.29 26.95
C SER A 6 15.03 -18.22 25.93
N ASP A 7 16.00 -17.61 25.24
CA ASP A 7 15.75 -16.62 24.19
C ASP A 7 14.98 -17.21 22.99
N THR A 8 15.18 -18.51 22.72
CA THR A 8 14.47 -19.23 21.65
C THR A 8 13.00 -19.47 22.03
N ILE A 9 12.72 -19.81 23.29
CA ILE A 9 11.35 -20.04 23.77
C ILE A 9 10.54 -18.75 23.78
N LEU A 10 11.13 -17.64 24.27
CA LEU A 10 10.48 -16.34 24.28
C LEU A 10 10.19 -15.82 22.87
N LYS A 11 11.14 -15.99 21.94
CA LYS A 11 10.95 -15.64 20.54
C LYS A 11 9.81 -16.43 19.89
N THR A 12 9.75 -17.74 20.10
CA THR A 12 8.66 -18.57 19.56
C THR A 12 7.29 -18.23 20.13
N GLY A 13 7.21 -17.80 21.39
CA GLY A 13 5.94 -17.36 22.01
C GLY A 13 5.44 -16.03 21.43
N ILE A 14 6.34 -15.06 21.26
CA ILE A 14 6.02 -13.74 20.67
C ILE A 14 5.65 -13.88 19.19
N ASP A 15 6.39 -14.69 18.43
CA ASP A 15 6.10 -14.98 17.03
C ASP A 15 4.71 -15.62 16.86
N SER A 16 4.29 -16.46 17.82
CA SER A 16 2.95 -17.07 17.85
C SER A 16 1.84 -16.07 18.18
N GLU A 17 2.06 -15.16 19.12
CA GLU A 17 1.06 -14.14 19.47
C GLU A 17 0.89 -13.13 18.34
N ALA A 18 1.99 -12.66 17.76
CA ALA A 18 1.97 -11.75 16.62
C ALA A 18 1.22 -12.34 15.42
N ALA A 19 1.45 -13.63 15.12
CA ALA A 19 0.73 -14.33 14.05
C ALA A 19 -0.79 -14.41 14.32
N MET A 20 -1.19 -14.68 15.57
CA MET A 20 -2.61 -14.72 15.94
C MET A 20 -3.28 -13.35 15.82
N ILE A 21 -2.58 -12.28 16.22
CA ILE A 21 -3.06 -10.91 16.07
C ILE A 21 -3.19 -10.55 14.58
N GLU A 22 -2.20 -10.91 13.76
CA GLU A 22 -2.24 -10.69 12.32
C GLU A 22 -3.41 -11.44 11.67
N GLU A 23 -3.66 -12.69 12.05
CA GLU A 23 -4.79 -13.48 11.57
C GLU A 23 -6.13 -12.83 11.90
N ILE A 24 -6.34 -12.44 13.16
CA ILE A 24 -7.56 -11.76 13.61
C ILE A 24 -7.74 -10.43 12.88
N SER A 25 -6.66 -9.64 12.75
CA SER A 25 -6.69 -8.37 12.04
C SER A 25 -7.09 -8.57 10.58
N ASN A 26 -6.48 -9.53 9.88
CA ASN A 26 -6.77 -9.83 8.48
C ASN A 26 -8.21 -10.35 8.27
N ASP A 27 -8.73 -11.18 9.19
CA ASP A 27 -10.14 -11.64 9.16
C ASP A 27 -11.12 -10.46 9.31
N ILE A 28 -10.85 -9.54 10.25
CA ILE A 28 -11.67 -8.34 10.45
C ILE A 28 -11.59 -7.41 9.23
N LEU A 29 -10.38 -7.17 8.70
CA LEU A 29 -10.16 -6.37 7.50
C LEU A 29 -10.90 -6.94 6.29
N GLY A 30 -10.84 -8.26 6.09
CA GLY A 30 -11.55 -8.95 5.03
C GLY A 30 -13.08 -8.84 5.15
N LYS A 31 -13.62 -8.91 6.37
CA LYS A 31 -15.07 -8.74 6.64
C LYS A 31 -15.58 -7.31 6.43
N LEU A 32 -14.74 -6.31 6.68
CA LEU A 32 -15.11 -4.91 6.58
C LEU A 32 -14.89 -4.32 5.17
N ASP A 33 -14.31 -5.08 4.25
CA ASP A 33 -13.98 -4.64 2.88
C ASP A 33 -13.18 -3.32 2.85
N VAL A 34 -12.33 -3.10 3.88
CA VAL A 34 -11.58 -1.85 4.11
C VAL A 34 -10.37 -1.72 3.18
N THR A 35 -10.03 -2.79 2.48
CA THR A 35 -8.96 -2.74 1.48
C THR A 35 -9.42 -1.86 0.32
N PRO A 36 -8.61 -0.89 -0.16
CA PRO A 36 -8.92 -0.15 -1.38
C PRO A 36 -9.17 -1.15 -2.49
N SER A 37 -10.44 -1.39 -2.79
CA SER A 37 -10.81 -2.43 -3.73
C SER A 37 -10.41 -1.97 -5.12
N SER A 38 -9.76 -2.84 -5.89
CA SER A 38 -9.54 -2.59 -7.31
C SER A 38 -10.83 -2.25 -8.06
N ASN A 39 -11.98 -2.63 -7.49
CA ASN A 39 -13.30 -2.44 -8.06
C ASN A 39 -13.76 -0.98 -8.00
N GLU A 40 -13.15 -0.13 -7.17
CA GLU A 40 -13.47 1.31 -7.10
C GLU A 40 -13.30 2.03 -8.46
N PHE A 41 -12.51 1.44 -9.37
CA PHE A 41 -12.19 2.02 -10.67
C PHE A 41 -12.77 1.23 -11.85
N GLU A 42 -13.61 0.21 -11.62
CA GLU A 42 -14.14 -0.61 -12.72
C GLU A 42 -14.97 0.17 -13.74
N ASP A 43 -15.71 1.18 -13.28
CA ASP A 43 -16.53 2.03 -14.13
C ASP A 43 -15.72 3.08 -14.93
N PHE A 44 -14.42 3.20 -14.68
CA PHE A 44 -13.55 4.17 -15.35
C PHE A 44 -13.05 3.62 -16.69
N VAL A 45 -13.59 4.15 -17.78
CA VAL A 45 -13.18 3.77 -19.15
C VAL A 45 -11.68 4.03 -19.36
N GLY A 46 -10.96 3.02 -19.85
CA GLY A 46 -9.53 3.13 -20.20
C GLY A 46 -8.56 3.11 -19.01
N ILE A 47 -9.04 3.01 -17.76
CA ILE A 47 -8.16 3.02 -16.59
C ILE A 47 -7.21 1.82 -16.55
N LYS A 48 -7.70 0.65 -16.98
CA LYS A 48 -6.93 -0.61 -17.03
C LYS A 48 -5.75 -0.48 -17.99
N ASP A 49 -5.95 0.17 -19.14
CA ASP A 49 -4.91 0.38 -20.13
C ASP A 49 -3.81 1.32 -19.60
N HIS A 50 -4.21 2.43 -18.98
CA HIS A 50 -3.26 3.35 -18.34
C HIS A 50 -2.47 2.69 -17.20
N ILE A 51 -3.11 1.85 -16.38
CA ILE A 51 -2.42 1.09 -15.32
C ILE A 51 -1.40 0.14 -15.94
N ALA A 52 -1.79 -0.62 -16.97
CA ALA A 52 -0.89 -1.55 -17.64
C ALA A 52 0.33 -0.86 -18.25
N GLU A 53 0.13 0.30 -18.89
CA GLU A 53 1.23 1.10 -19.44
C GLU A 53 2.22 1.54 -18.35
N VAL A 54 1.72 2.04 -17.22
CA VAL A 54 2.59 2.47 -16.12
C VAL A 54 3.32 1.29 -15.47
N ILE A 55 2.67 0.13 -15.29
CA ILE A 55 3.31 -1.08 -14.76
C ILE A 55 4.45 -1.55 -15.67
N LEU A 56 4.24 -1.51 -16.99
CA LEU A 56 5.27 -1.84 -17.98
C LEU A 56 6.50 -0.92 -17.84
N LEU A 57 6.28 0.39 -17.66
CA LEU A 57 7.36 1.36 -17.43
C LEU A 57 8.09 1.12 -16.11
N MET A 58 7.38 0.71 -15.06
CA MET A 58 7.99 0.38 -13.79
C MET A 58 8.84 -0.89 -13.88
N ASN A 59 8.48 -1.87 -14.72
CA ASN A 59 9.14 -3.17 -14.81
C ASN A 59 9.46 -3.72 -13.40
N LEU A 60 8.39 -4.15 -12.72
CA LEU A 60 8.35 -4.52 -11.31
C LEU A 60 9.30 -5.66 -10.92
N GLU A 61 9.82 -6.42 -11.89
CA GLU A 61 10.82 -7.47 -11.67
C GLU A 61 12.23 -6.91 -11.45
N SER A 62 12.48 -5.65 -11.81
CA SER A 62 13.76 -4.99 -11.57
C SER A 62 13.95 -4.63 -10.10
N LYS A 63 15.17 -4.83 -9.59
CA LYS A 63 15.58 -4.39 -8.24
C LYS A 63 15.99 -2.91 -8.17
N GLU A 64 15.94 -2.20 -9.28
CA GLU A 64 16.32 -0.80 -9.37
C GLU A 64 15.22 0.13 -8.83
N VAL A 65 15.63 1.26 -8.26
CA VAL A 65 14.70 2.33 -7.87
C VAL A 65 14.34 3.13 -9.11
N LYS A 66 13.04 3.24 -9.39
CA LYS A 66 12.50 3.96 -10.54
C LYS A 66 11.50 5.01 -10.14
N MET A 67 11.48 6.10 -10.89
CA MET A 67 10.49 7.16 -10.76
C MET A 67 9.73 7.30 -12.08
N VAL A 68 8.41 7.22 -12.01
CA VAL A 68 7.52 7.39 -13.17
C VAL A 68 6.62 8.60 -12.93
N GLY A 69 6.56 9.50 -13.91
CA GLY A 69 5.73 10.70 -13.85
C GLY A 69 4.51 10.58 -14.75
N ILE A 70 3.33 10.98 -14.25
CA ILE A 70 2.11 11.13 -15.05
C ILE A 70 1.90 12.62 -15.30
N TRP A 71 1.93 13.03 -16.57
CA TRP A 71 1.78 14.43 -16.98
C TRP A 71 0.56 14.64 -17.91
N GLY A 72 0.21 15.90 -18.18
CA GLY A 72 -0.91 16.25 -19.06
C GLY A 72 -1.75 17.41 -18.54
N THR A 73 -2.78 17.76 -19.29
CA THR A 73 -3.69 18.90 -19.03
C THR A 73 -4.44 18.77 -17.70
N SER A 74 -4.94 19.90 -17.20
CA SER A 74 -5.80 19.91 -16.00
C SER A 74 -7.09 19.12 -16.27
N GLY A 75 -7.60 18.42 -15.25
CA GLY A 75 -8.87 17.68 -15.34
C GLY A 75 -8.82 16.31 -16.04
N ILE A 76 -7.72 15.93 -16.69
CA ILE A 76 -7.64 14.66 -17.46
C ILE A 76 -7.60 13.38 -16.60
N GLY A 77 -7.59 13.51 -15.26
CA GLY A 77 -7.61 12.34 -14.37
C GLY A 77 -6.25 11.79 -13.95
N LYS A 78 -5.15 12.54 -14.07
CA LYS A 78 -3.79 12.10 -13.64
C LYS A 78 -3.76 11.51 -12.24
N THR A 79 -4.35 12.20 -11.26
CA THR A 79 -4.42 11.74 -9.86
C THR A 79 -5.31 10.51 -9.72
N THR A 80 -6.35 10.38 -10.55
CA THR A 80 -7.20 9.19 -10.59
C THR A 80 -6.41 7.97 -11.06
N ILE A 81 -5.63 8.10 -12.14
CA ILE A 81 -4.73 7.04 -12.63
C ILE A 81 -3.72 6.64 -11.54
N ALA A 82 -3.07 7.62 -10.90
CA ALA A 82 -2.12 7.35 -9.82
C ALA A 82 -2.76 6.60 -8.64
N ARG A 83 -4.00 6.97 -8.27
CA ARG A 83 -4.74 6.30 -7.18
C ARG A 83 -5.14 4.88 -7.57
N ALA A 84 -5.65 4.68 -8.78
CA ALA A 84 -6.04 3.38 -9.28
C ALA A 84 -4.84 2.41 -9.38
N LEU A 85 -3.71 2.91 -9.89
CA LEU A 85 -2.44 2.19 -9.89
C LEU A 85 -2.03 1.78 -8.47
N PHE A 86 -2.07 2.69 -7.51
CA PHE A 86 -1.72 2.40 -6.12
C PHE A 86 -2.59 1.28 -5.53
N CYS A 87 -3.91 1.34 -5.75
CA CYS A 87 -4.82 0.29 -5.29
C CYS A 87 -4.52 -1.07 -5.95
N ASN A 88 -4.00 -1.07 -7.18
CA ASN A 88 -3.71 -2.29 -7.93
C ASN A 88 -2.40 -2.98 -7.52
N ILE A 89 -1.34 -2.22 -7.19
CA ILE A 89 0.00 -2.79 -6.98
C ILE A 89 0.58 -2.61 -5.58
N SER A 90 -0.07 -1.84 -4.69
CA SER A 90 0.47 -1.53 -3.34
C SER A 90 0.81 -2.79 -2.53
N ASN A 91 -0.03 -3.82 -2.61
CA ASN A 91 0.15 -5.11 -1.92
C ASN A 91 1.36 -5.93 -2.43
N GLN A 92 1.95 -5.57 -3.57
CA GLN A 92 3.16 -6.22 -4.09
C GLN A 92 4.43 -5.68 -3.42
N PHE A 93 4.32 -4.59 -2.65
CA PHE A 93 5.43 -3.97 -1.93
C PHE A 93 5.31 -4.24 -0.43
N GLN A 94 6.45 -4.44 0.23
CA GLN A 94 6.48 -4.55 1.70
C GLN A 94 5.93 -3.29 2.38
N ARG A 95 6.14 -2.12 1.75
CA ARG A 95 5.66 -0.82 2.23
C ARG A 95 5.19 0.02 1.05
N SER A 96 4.02 0.62 1.20
CA SER A 96 3.39 1.46 0.19
C SER A 96 2.67 2.62 0.87
N VAL A 97 2.77 3.83 0.32
CA VAL A 97 2.04 5.00 0.81
C VAL A 97 1.51 5.81 -0.38
N PHE A 98 0.26 6.25 -0.28
CA PHE A 98 -0.32 7.22 -1.20
C PHE A 98 -0.36 8.59 -0.52
N ILE A 99 0.38 9.55 -1.07
CA ILE A 99 0.46 10.90 -0.53
C ILE A 99 -0.47 11.79 -1.34
N ASP A 100 -1.59 12.19 -0.72
CA ASP A 100 -2.56 13.10 -1.30
C ASP A 100 -2.67 14.39 -0.47
N ARG A 101 -3.61 15.26 -0.85
CA ARG A 101 -3.83 16.51 -0.10
C ARG A 101 -4.31 16.26 1.32
N ALA A 102 -5.18 15.27 1.54
CA ALA A 102 -5.73 14.96 2.85
C ALA A 102 -4.64 14.41 3.80
N PHE A 103 -3.74 13.58 3.27
CA PHE A 103 -2.57 13.08 3.97
C PHE A 103 -1.67 14.22 4.42
N ILE A 104 -1.39 15.18 3.53
CA ILE A 104 -0.54 16.33 3.84
C ILE A 104 -1.21 17.22 4.88
N SER A 105 -2.50 17.54 4.74
CA SER A 105 -3.21 18.41 5.68
C SER A 105 -3.22 17.82 7.09
N LYS A 106 -3.52 16.52 7.23
CA LYS A 106 -3.53 15.84 8.52
C LYS A 106 -2.14 15.77 9.15
N SER A 107 -1.11 15.57 8.33
CA SER A 107 0.28 15.58 8.79
C SER A 107 0.70 16.97 9.30
N MET A 108 0.26 18.04 8.64
CA MET A 108 0.49 19.42 9.10
C MET A 108 -0.25 19.74 10.40
N GLU A 109 -1.43 19.18 10.65
CA GLU A 109 -2.14 19.36 11.92
C GLU A 109 -1.46 18.64 13.09
N VAL A 110 -0.89 17.45 12.85
CA VAL A 110 -0.26 16.63 13.90
C VAL A 110 1.16 17.09 14.24
N TYR A 111 1.93 17.53 13.23
CA TYR A 111 3.34 17.87 13.38
C TYR A 111 3.65 19.36 13.14
N GLY A 112 2.68 20.15 12.69
CA GLY A 112 2.79 21.60 12.62
C GLY A 112 2.62 22.17 14.01
N GLY A 113 3.71 22.23 14.77
CA GLY A 113 3.75 23.04 15.99
C GLY A 113 3.17 24.42 15.70
N LYS A 114 2.32 24.93 16.59
CA LYS A 114 1.95 26.35 16.61
C LYS A 114 3.25 27.16 16.62
N LEU A 115 3.51 27.86 15.53
CA LEU A 115 4.46 28.98 15.52
C LEU A 115 3.94 30.07 16.46
#